data_AF-A0A9X1CDL5-F1
#
_entry.id   AF-A0A9X1CDL5-F1
#
_cell.length_a   1.000
_cell.length_b   1.000
_cell.length_c   1.000
_cell.angle_alpha   90.00
_cell.angle_beta   90.00
_cell.angle_gamma   90.00
#
_symmetry.space_group_name_H-M   'P 1'
#
loop_
_entity.id
_entity.type
_entity.pdbx_description
1 polymer ?
#
loop_
_entity_poly.entity_id
_entity_poly.type
_entity_poly.pdbx_seq_one_letter_code
_entity_poly.pdbx_strand_id
1 'polypeptide(L)' 'MGYRMFLNSNDVAILMGVCNKTAKRYIQDIRQEYHIVNRKQITIREYSEYYKVPYDDVLRALLSRVVNGKLVRG' A
#
# COMPACT_ATOMS: atom_id res chain seq x y z
N MET A 1 1.33 19.28 1.43
CA MET A 1 0.81 17.92 1.15
C MET A 1 1.50 16.95 2.08
N GLY A 2 0.82 16.45 3.10
CA GLY A 2 1.42 15.50 4.05
C GLY A 2 1.75 14.17 3.36
N TYR A 3 2.99 13.71 3.47
CA TYR A 3 3.39 12.38 3.02
C TYR A 3 2.62 11.35 3.84
N ARG A 4 1.70 10.64 3.20
CA ARG A 4 0.98 9.54 3.85
C ARG A 4 1.92 8.34 3.90
N MET A 5 2.64 8.20 5.01
CA MET A 5 3.54 7.08 5.25
C MET A 5 2.69 5.81 5.44
N PHE A 6 2.94 4.79 4.61
CA PHE A 6 2.29 3.49 4.73
C PHE A 6 3.19 2.58 5.56
N LEU A 7 2.84 2.40 6.84
CA LEU A 7 3.53 1.44 7.72
C LEU A 7 2.96 0.04 7.46
N ASN A 8 3.83 -0.87 7.02
CA ASN A 8 3.49 -2.28 6.87
C ASN A 8 3.86 -3.06 8.14
N SER A 9 3.51 -4.35 8.21
CA SER A 9 3.76 -5.16 9.42
C SER A 9 5.23 -5.41 9.71
N ASN A 10 6.11 -5.28 8.71
CA ASN A 10 7.55 -5.39 8.92
C ASN A 10 8.11 -4.13 9.58
N ASP A 11 7.64 -2.94 9.18
CA ASP A 11 8.03 -1.68 9.79
C ASP A 11 7.63 -1.66 11.27
N VAL A 12 6.40 -2.10 11.57
CA VAL A 12 5.90 -2.22 12.95
C VAL A 12 6.69 -3.25 13.75
N ALA A 13 7.08 -4.38 13.13
CA ALA A 13 7.90 -5.39 13.78
C ALA A 13 9.26 -4.83 14.22
N ILE A 14 9.93 -4.07 13.34
CA ILE A 14 11.22 -3.43 13.62
C ILE A 14 11.07 -2.37 14.70
N LEU A 15 10.09 -1.47 14.57
CA LEU A 15 9.89 -0.36 15.52
C LEU A 15 9.54 -0.84 16.93
N MET A 16 8.79 -1.92 17.04
CA MET A 16 8.33 -2.45 18.33
C MET A 16 9.24 -3.56 18.87
N GLY A 17 10.25 -3.99 18.11
CA GLY A 17 11.14 -5.09 18.52
C GLY A 17 10.43 -6.44 18.65
N VAL A 18 9.41 -6.70 17.82
CA VAL A 18 8.59 -7.93 17.87
C VAL A 18 8.63 -8.71 16.56
N CYS A 19 8.21 -9.97 16.60
CA CYS A 19 8.08 -10.74 15.36
C CYS A 19 6.92 -10.24 14.48
N ASN A 20 6.99 -10.51 13.18
CA ASN A 20 5.98 -10.06 12.20
C ASN A 20 4.55 -10.54 12.54
N LYS A 21 4.42 -11.73 13.16
CA LYS A 21 3.12 -12.25 13.61
C LYS A 21 2.49 -11.36 14.68
N THR A 22 3.27 -10.94 15.68
CA THR A 22 2.81 -10.04 16.74
C THR A 22 2.52 -8.64 16.18
N ALA A 23 3.38 -8.13 15.28
CA ALA A 23 3.15 -6.85 14.61
C ALA A 23 1.84 -6.82 13.80
N LYS A 24 1.52 -7.91 13.08
CA LYS A 24 0.23 -8.07 12.38
C LYS A 24 -0.95 -8.01 13.36
N ARG A 25 -0.80 -8.60 14.55
CA ARG A 25 -1.84 -8.57 15.57
C ARG A 25 -2.08 -7.15 16.09
N TYR A 26 -1.02 -6.41 16.43
CA TYR A 26 -1.14 -5.01 16.83
C TYR A 26 -1.82 -4.14 15.77
N ILE A 27 -1.47 -4.33 14.49
CA ILE A 27 -2.15 -3.62 13.40
C ILE A 27 -3.64 -3.96 13.35
N GLN A 28 -4.02 -5.23 13.57
CA GLN A 28 -5.43 -5.62 13.62
C GLN A 28 -6.16 -5.01 14.81
N ASP A 29 -5.56 -5.04 16.00
CA ASP A 29 -6.17 -4.52 17.23
C ASP A 29 -6.40 -3.01 17.10
N ILE A 30 -5.40 -2.24 16.64
CA ILE A 30 -5.53 -0.80 16.34
C ILE A 30 -6.63 -0.55 15.31
N ARG A 31 -6.72 -1.36 14.25
CA ARG A 31 -7.78 -1.17 13.24
C ARG A 31 -9.17 -1.35 13.84
N GLN A 32 -9.34 -2.31 14.74
CA GLN A 32 -10.63 -2.57 15.40
C GLN A 32 -10.97 -1.44 16.37
N GLU A 33 -10.04 -1.05 17.23
CA GLU A 33 -10.21 0.00 18.24
C GLU A 33 -10.62 1.34 17.58
N TYR A 34 -9.88 1.74 16.54
CA TYR A 34 -10.10 3.02 15.87
C TYR A 34 -11.08 2.95 14.69
N HIS A 35 -11.73 1.80 14.47
CA HIS A 35 -12.68 1.58 13.36
C HIS A 35 -12.10 2.01 12.01
N ILE A 36 -10.81 1.74 11.78
CA ILE A 36 -10.11 2.18 10.57
C ILE A 36 -10.70 1.40 9.40
N VAL A 37 -11.42 2.10 8.52
CA VAL A 37 -12.01 1.50 7.31
C VAL A 37 -10.92 0.82 6.50
N ASN A 38 -11.05 -0.50 6.32
CA ASN A 38 -10.19 -1.27 5.43
C ASN A 38 -10.39 -0.76 4.01
N ARG A 39 -9.46 0.05 3.52
CA ARG A 39 -9.38 0.36 2.10
C ARG A 39 -8.89 -0.91 1.41
N LYS A 40 -9.78 -1.54 0.64
CA LYS A 40 -9.41 -2.67 -0.23
C LYS A 40 -8.23 -2.23 -1.10
N GLN A 41 -7.14 -2.99 -1.08
CA GLN A 41 -6.12 -2.82 -2.10
C GLN A 41 -6.75 -3.21 -3.44
N ILE A 42 -6.74 -2.28 -4.39
CA ILE A 42 -7.24 -2.50 -5.73
C ILE A 42 -6.04 -2.94 -6.56
N THR A 43 -6.15 -4.10 -7.20
CA THR A 43 -5.12 -4.58 -8.12
C THR A 43 -5.08 -3.69 -9.37
N ILE A 44 -3.95 -3.67 -10.08
CA ILE A 44 -3.82 -2.92 -11.35
C ILE A 44 -4.89 -3.37 -12.36
N ARG A 45 -5.23 -4.67 -12.36
CA ARG A 45 -6.29 -5.23 -13.22
C ARG A 45 -7.67 -4.69 -12.87
N GLU A 46 -8.06 -4.72 -11.59
CA GLU A 46 -9.34 -4.15 -11.14
C GLU A 46 -9.42 -2.63 -11.44
N TYR A 47 -8.30 -1.91 -11.32
CA TYR A 47 -8.23 -0.50 -11.70
C TYR A 47 -8.47 -0.29 -13.21
N SER A 48 -7.76 -1.05 -14.03
CA SER A 48 -7.89 -1.03 -15.49
C SER A 48 -9.32 -1.32 -15.94
N GLU A 49 -9.95 -2.34 -15.37
CA GLU A 49 -11.34 -2.71 -15.68
C GLU A 49 -12.33 -1.63 -15.25
N TYR A 50 -12.20 -1.09 -14.04
CA TYR A 50 -13.10 -0.06 -13.52
C TYR A 50 -13.06 1.23 -14.36
N TYR A 51 -11.87 1.69 -14.72
CA TYR A 51 -11.71 2.92 -15.51
C TYR A 51 -11.78 2.69 -17.02
N LYS A 52 -11.98 1.43 -17.48
CA LYS A 52 -11.99 1.04 -18.89
C LYS A 52 -10.73 1.50 -19.65
N VAL A 53 -9.58 1.40 -18.99
CA VAL A 53 -8.26 1.76 -19.57
C VAL A 53 -7.48 0.48 -19.84
N PRO A 54 -6.72 0.35 -20.94
CA PRO A 54 -5.91 -0.83 -21.22
C PRO A 54 -4.92 -1.13 -20.10
N TYR A 55 -4.86 -2.40 -19.68
CA TYR A 55 -4.00 -2.86 -18.58
C TYR A 55 -2.52 -2.52 -18.83
N ASP A 56 -2.04 -2.73 -20.06
CA ASP A 56 -0.64 -2.50 -20.43
C ASP A 56 -0.25 -1.03 -20.33
N ASP A 57 -1.17 -0.10 -20.62
CA ASP A 57 -0.90 1.34 -20.51
C ASP A 57 -0.79 1.77 -19.05
N VAL A 58 -1.67 1.25 -18.18
CA VAL A 58 -1.60 1.50 -16.73
C VAL A 58 -0.30 0.92 -16.16
N LEU A 59 0.06 -0.30 -16.56
CA LEU A 59 1.30 -0.95 -16.13
C LEU A 59 2.53 -0.17 -16.59
N ARG A 60 2.58 0.24 -17.87
CA ARG A 60 3.68 1.06 -18.41
C ARG A 60 3.78 2.42 -17.72
N ALA A 61 2.66 3.08 -17.45
CA ALA A 61 2.64 4.36 -16.73
C ALA A 61 3.10 4.22 -15.28
N LEU A 62 2.80 3.11 -14.61
CA LEU A 62 3.32 2.82 -13.28
C LEU A 62 4.82 2.55 -13.31
N LEU A 63 5.28 1.72 -14.24
CA LEU A 63 6.71 1.38 -14.38
C LEU A 63 7.55 2.59 -14.80
N SER A 64 7.06 3.44 -15.70
CA SER A 64 7.77 4.65 -16.15
C SER A 64 7.90 5.68 -15.04
N ARG A 65 6.97 5.68 -14.09
CA ARG A 65 7.06 6.49 -12.88
C ARG A 65 7.94 5.85 -11.82
N VAL A 66 8.38 4.60 -11.94
CA VAL A 66 9.27 3.97 -10.95
C VAL A 66 10.69 3.92 -11.49
N VAL A 67 11.52 4.90 -11.10
CA VAL A 67 12.97 4.87 -11.35
C VAL A 67 13.67 4.49 -10.04
N ASN A 68 14.46 3.41 -10.06
CA ASN A 68 15.16 2.89 -8.87
C ASN A 68 14.24 2.67 -7.65
N GLY A 69 13.04 2.14 -7.88
CA GLY A 69 12.07 1.86 -6.81
C GLY A 69 11.39 3.11 -6.22
N LYS A 70 11.60 4.30 -6.79
CA LYS A 70 10.99 5.55 -6.33
C LYS A 70 10.05 6.13 -7.40
N LEU A 71 8.88 6.58 -6.95
CA LEU A 71 7.89 7.25 -7.80
C LEU A 71 8.40 8.64 -8.22
N VAL A 72 8.76 8.79 -9.49
CA VAL A 72 9.13 10.04 -10.15
C VAL A 72 7.85 10.73 -10.61
N ARG A 73 7.61 11.95 -10.12
CA ARG A 73 6.57 12.83 -10.66
C ARG A 73 7.15 13.55 -11.87
N GLY A 74 6.59 13.28 -13.04
CA GLY A 74 6.60 14.23 -14.15
C GLY A 74 5.70 15.43 -13.84
#